data_AF-A0A2I0K4V8-F1
#
_entry.id   AF-A0A2I0K4V8-F1
#
_cell.length_a   1.000
_cell.length_b   1.000
_cell.length_c   1.000
_cell.angle_alpha   90.00
_cell.angle_beta   90.00
_cell.angle_gamma   90.00
#
_symmetry.space_group_name_H-M   'P 1'
#
loop_
_entity.id
_entity.type
_entity.pdbx_description
1 polymer ?
#
loop_
_entity_poly.entity_id
_entity_poly.type
_entity_poly.pdbx_seq_one_letter_code
_entity_poly.pdbx_strand_id
1 'polypeptide(L)'
;MDDFFVQFLLLISSCLILLLLYVYKSNASSITTNGGPLIGNLLDFIKNRNRFIDWTTEILSASPTNTMLLHRPGIPPLVLTADPSNVKHILMTNFDCYPKGKRFTSHFGDLFGQVMFVLDGERWKDQRRIAAHEFGSNTLRDFGLDIVAQETHTRLIPILESASKTNHVVDLQEIFNSIMFNVFYKLAFDERPGSLSNDRNGSTTLLTAFKQSSFISHERLHHLLPFMWKVKKFLTIGSEQRLRDSINIVHKHLERVIQVKFIETRGMSKVDVMSRFNNHGYTSIESLRDIGIGLMLAGMDTTVSSLTWMEKIWGKDCLEYKPERWLEDGLFRQESPFRYPIFHAGPRMCLGKDMAYIQMKSIAALMIERFVIEARDNRMCPEKALSLTLIMKGGLPVKVRERYPEFKD
;
A
#
# COMPACT_ATOMS: atom_id res chain seq x y z
N MET A 1 -22.32 -36.16 34.19
CA MET A 1 -21.69 -34.87 33.80
C MET A 1 -21.47 -34.17 35.11
N ASP A 2 -20.24 -34.25 35.61
CA ASP A 2 -19.96 -34.14 37.04
C ASP A 2 -20.23 -32.73 37.56
N ASP A 3 -20.84 -32.66 38.73
CA ASP A 3 -21.22 -31.42 39.43
C ASP A 3 -20.01 -30.46 39.58
N PHE A 4 -18.81 -31.04 39.67
CA PHE A 4 -17.52 -30.35 39.64
C PHE A 4 -17.27 -29.55 38.35
N PHE A 5 -17.68 -30.07 37.18
CA PHE A 5 -17.52 -29.38 35.89
C PHE A 5 -18.45 -28.18 35.77
N VAL A 6 -19.67 -28.29 36.31
CA VAL A 6 -20.65 -27.19 36.36
C VAL A 6 -20.16 -26.10 37.32
N GLN A 7 -19.68 -26.47 38.50
CA GLN A 7 -19.10 -25.52 39.46
C GLN A 7 -17.85 -24.82 38.90
N PHE A 8 -17.01 -25.54 38.17
CA PHE A 8 -15.83 -24.97 37.50
C PHE A 8 -16.20 -23.96 36.41
N LEU A 9 -17.21 -24.27 35.58
CA LEU A 9 -17.73 -23.33 34.57
C LEU A 9 -18.36 -22.09 35.19
N LEU A 10 -19.11 -22.25 36.29
CA LEU A 10 -19.71 -21.14 37.03
C LEU A 10 -18.63 -20.23 37.65
N LEU A 11 -17.56 -20.81 38.20
CA LEU A 11 -16.42 -20.07 38.74
C LEU A 11 -15.66 -19.30 37.65
N ILE A 12 -15.44 -19.91 36.48
CA ILE A 12 -14.83 -19.22 35.34
C ILE A 12 -15.74 -18.06 34.89
N SER A 13 -17.05 -18.29 34.80
CA SER A 13 -18.00 -17.27 34.38
C SER A 13 -18.07 -16.09 35.37
N SER A 14 -18.02 -16.35 36.68
CA SER A 14 -18.05 -15.32 37.72
C SER A 14 -16.73 -14.55 37.81
N CYS A 15 -15.59 -15.23 37.68
CA CYS A 15 -14.28 -14.58 37.53
C CYS A 15 -14.21 -13.72 36.27
N LEU A 16 -14.78 -14.19 35.16
CA LEU A 16 -14.91 -13.40 33.93
C LEU A 16 -15.76 -12.16 34.21
N ILE A 17 -16.96 -12.30 34.79
CA ILE A 17 -17.85 -11.17 35.10
C ILE A 17 -17.18 -10.14 36.04
N LEU A 18 -16.45 -10.60 37.06
CA LEU A 18 -15.73 -9.71 37.98
C LEU A 18 -14.56 -8.99 37.31
N LEU A 19 -13.81 -9.68 36.45
CA LEU A 19 -12.78 -9.06 35.61
C LEU A 19 -13.40 -8.02 34.66
N LEU A 20 -14.55 -8.35 34.07
CA LEU A 20 -15.29 -7.47 33.16
C LEU A 20 -15.79 -6.21 33.88
N LEU A 21 -16.30 -6.34 35.13
CA LEU A 21 -16.72 -5.21 35.97
C LEU A 21 -15.54 -4.36 36.46
N TYR A 22 -14.41 -4.98 36.78
CA TYR A 22 -13.19 -4.27 37.18
C TYR A 22 -12.60 -3.45 36.01
N VAL A 23 -12.55 -4.05 34.81
CA VAL A 23 -12.13 -3.35 33.59
C VAL A 23 -13.12 -2.24 33.21
N TYR A 24 -14.42 -2.45 33.41
CA TYR A 24 -15.45 -1.43 33.20
C TYR A 24 -15.22 -0.19 34.08
N LYS A 25 -14.91 -0.41 35.36
CA LYS A 25 -14.72 0.68 36.33
C LYS A 25 -13.39 1.41 36.16
N SER A 26 -12.36 0.74 35.64
CA SER A 26 -11.01 1.29 35.41
C SER A 26 -10.92 2.20 34.16
N ASN A 27 -11.74 1.95 33.13
CA ASN A 27 -11.66 2.65 31.83
C ASN A 27 -12.76 3.71 31.60
N ALA A 28 -13.39 4.21 32.67
CA ALA A 28 -14.35 5.31 32.58
C ALA A 28 -13.63 6.67 32.44
N SER A 29 -12.91 6.86 31.32
CA SER A 29 -12.46 8.17 30.86
C SER A 29 -12.85 8.36 29.39
N SER A 30 -13.23 9.59 29.09
CA SER A 30 -14.02 10.05 27.96
C SER A 30 -13.54 9.60 26.58
N ILE A 31 -14.50 9.47 25.64
CA ILE A 31 -14.40 9.07 24.23
C ILE A 31 -14.59 7.55 24.05
N THR A 32 -15.70 6.99 24.52
CA THR A 32 -16.08 5.60 24.20
C THR A 32 -17.37 5.54 23.38
N THR A 33 -17.29 4.75 22.33
CA THR A 33 -18.32 4.42 21.35
C THR A 33 -19.36 3.44 21.90
N ASN A 34 -20.46 3.27 21.17
CA ASN A 34 -21.70 2.54 21.48
C ASN A 34 -21.63 1.10 22.07
N GLY A 35 -20.46 0.48 22.26
CA GLY A 35 -20.31 -0.92 22.73
C GLY A 35 -19.70 -1.12 24.12
N GLY A 36 -19.53 -0.06 24.91
CA GLY A 36 -18.99 -0.13 26.27
C GLY A 36 -17.51 -0.58 26.35
N PRO A 37 -16.95 -0.73 27.56
CA PRO A 37 -15.51 -0.96 27.74
C PRO A 37 -15.04 -2.38 27.36
N LEU A 38 -15.97 -3.33 27.21
CA LEU A 38 -15.66 -4.73 26.94
C LEU A 38 -15.53 -5.00 25.44
N ILE A 39 -16.56 -4.64 24.68
CA ILE A 39 -16.65 -4.96 23.25
C ILE A 39 -16.17 -3.76 22.42
N GLY A 40 -16.21 -2.54 22.98
CA GLY A 40 -15.74 -1.33 22.31
C GLY A 40 -16.44 -1.14 20.97
N ASN A 41 -15.65 -1.10 19.90
CA ASN A 41 -16.08 -0.96 18.52
C ASN A 41 -16.20 -2.28 17.76
N LEU A 42 -16.10 -3.44 18.43
CA LEU A 42 -15.99 -4.72 17.72
C LEU A 42 -17.20 -5.01 16.82
N LEU A 43 -18.42 -4.73 17.26
CA LEU A 43 -19.63 -4.96 16.45
C LEU A 43 -19.70 -4.03 15.24
N ASP A 44 -19.39 -2.74 15.43
CA ASP A 44 -19.33 -1.77 14.34
C ASP A 44 -18.22 -2.15 13.34
N PHE A 45 -17.07 -2.60 13.85
CA PHE A 45 -15.99 -3.12 13.02
C PHE A 45 -16.46 -4.34 12.20
N ILE A 46 -17.14 -5.32 12.81
CA ILE A 46 -17.64 -6.51 12.10
C ILE A 46 -18.58 -6.10 10.95
N LYS A 47 -19.52 -5.19 11.22
CA LYS A 47 -20.49 -4.70 10.23
C LYS A 47 -19.80 -3.94 9.09
N ASN A 48 -18.74 -3.19 9.40
CA ASN A 48 -18.12 -2.27 8.46
C ASN A 48 -16.76 -2.74 7.92
N ARG A 49 -16.26 -3.93 8.27
CA ARG A 49 -14.90 -4.39 7.93
C ARG A 49 -14.59 -4.34 6.43
N ASN A 50 -15.58 -4.64 5.58
CA ASN A 50 -15.42 -4.66 4.12
C ASN A 50 -15.44 -3.24 3.52
N ARG A 51 -15.88 -2.24 4.29
CA ARG A 51 -15.93 -0.81 3.93
C ARG A 51 -15.17 0.05 4.94
N PHE A 52 -14.08 -0.49 5.49
CA PHE A 52 -13.37 0.10 6.63
C PHE A 52 -12.97 1.55 6.39
N ILE A 53 -12.54 1.91 5.17
CA ILE A 53 -12.16 3.28 4.83
C ILE A 53 -13.36 4.24 4.81
N ASP A 54 -14.49 3.83 4.24
CA ASP A 54 -15.69 4.68 4.20
C ASP A 54 -16.26 4.84 5.61
N TRP A 55 -16.34 3.76 6.38
CA TRP A 55 -16.76 3.80 7.77
C TRP A 55 -15.87 4.69 8.63
N THR A 56 -14.54 4.56 8.51
CA THR A 56 -13.63 5.42 9.26
C THR A 56 -13.71 6.88 8.82
N THR A 57 -13.95 7.15 7.54
CA THR A 57 -14.21 8.52 7.03
C THR A 57 -15.49 9.10 7.64
N GLU A 58 -16.59 8.34 7.67
CA GLU A 58 -17.87 8.77 8.24
C GLU A 58 -17.74 9.12 9.72
N ILE A 59 -17.17 8.22 10.52
CA ILE A 59 -17.05 8.43 11.97
C ILE A 59 -16.09 9.60 12.28
N LEU A 60 -14.98 9.75 11.54
CA LEU A 60 -14.06 10.87 11.71
C LEU A 60 -14.69 12.19 11.26
N SER A 61 -15.53 12.17 10.23
CA SER A 61 -16.24 13.38 9.77
C SER A 61 -17.32 13.81 10.77
N ALA A 62 -17.99 12.85 11.41
CA ALA A 62 -18.98 13.12 12.46
C ALA A 62 -18.34 13.55 13.80
N SER A 63 -17.07 13.22 14.03
CA SER A 63 -16.35 13.62 15.25
C SER A 63 -16.05 15.13 15.27
N PRO A 64 -16.39 15.87 16.36
CA PRO A 64 -16.09 17.29 16.47
C PRO A 64 -14.60 17.64 16.30
N THR A 65 -13.71 16.72 16.72
CA THR A 65 -12.25 16.89 16.66
C THR A 65 -11.61 16.17 15.47
N ASN A 66 -12.41 15.57 14.58
CA ASN A 66 -11.94 14.66 13.54
C ASN A 66 -11.01 13.56 14.06
N THR A 67 -11.15 13.19 15.34
CA THR A 67 -10.31 12.20 16.02
C THR A 67 -11.21 11.25 16.79
N MET A 68 -10.87 9.97 16.77
CA MET A 68 -11.63 8.91 17.44
C MET A 68 -10.72 7.82 17.99
N LEU A 69 -11.17 7.20 19.08
CA LEU A 69 -10.55 6.01 19.64
C LEU A 69 -11.28 4.77 19.13
N LEU A 70 -10.56 3.87 18.46
CA LEU A 70 -11.05 2.56 18.06
C LEU A 70 -10.53 1.52 19.07
N HIS A 71 -11.44 0.97 19.87
CA HIS A 71 -11.16 -0.07 20.86
C HIS A 71 -11.73 -1.42 20.43
N ARG A 72 -10.91 -2.48 20.48
CA ARG A 72 -11.35 -3.86 20.22
C ARG A 72 -10.63 -4.83 21.17
N PRO A 73 -11.29 -5.89 21.67
CA PRO A 73 -10.65 -6.91 22.49
C PRO A 73 -9.37 -7.49 21.86
N GLY A 74 -8.32 -7.66 22.67
CA GLY A 74 -7.05 -8.26 22.22
C GLY A 74 -6.19 -7.39 21.31
N ILE A 75 -6.57 -6.12 21.10
CA ILE A 75 -5.82 -5.14 20.32
C ILE A 75 -5.63 -3.88 21.18
N PRO A 76 -4.40 -3.33 21.27
CA PRO A 76 -4.20 -2.01 21.88
C PRO A 76 -5.10 -0.95 21.23
N PRO A 77 -5.71 -0.04 22.01
CA PRO A 77 -6.56 1.01 21.46
C PRO A 77 -5.86 1.78 20.33
N LEU A 78 -6.56 2.00 19.23
CA LEU A 78 -6.04 2.69 18.06
C LEU A 78 -6.66 4.09 17.98
N VAL A 79 -5.82 5.12 17.99
CA VAL A 79 -6.28 6.49 17.72
C VAL A 79 -6.32 6.72 16.22
N LEU A 80 -7.50 7.03 15.70
CA LEU A 80 -7.71 7.45 14.32
C LEU A 80 -7.89 8.96 14.30
N THR A 81 -7.18 9.66 13.43
CA THR A 81 -7.26 11.12 13.33
C THR A 81 -7.23 11.58 11.89
N ALA A 82 -8.06 12.58 11.62
CA ALA A 82 -8.07 13.37 10.42
C ALA A 82 -7.81 14.87 10.69
N ASP A 83 -7.47 15.25 11.92
CA ASP A 83 -6.99 16.60 12.22
C ASP A 83 -5.54 16.80 11.68
N PRO A 84 -5.30 17.76 10.78
CA PRO A 84 -3.96 18.06 10.27
C PRO A 84 -2.92 18.38 11.35
N SER A 85 -3.34 18.92 12.50
CA SER A 85 -2.46 19.22 13.64
C SER A 85 -1.93 17.94 14.27
N ASN A 86 -2.78 16.93 14.43
CA ASN A 86 -2.39 15.60 14.90
C ASN A 86 -1.51 14.89 13.86
N VAL A 87 -1.82 15.03 12.57
CA VAL A 87 -0.98 14.49 11.49
C VAL A 87 0.42 15.10 11.54
N LYS A 88 0.53 16.42 11.72
CA LYS A 88 1.82 17.12 11.92
C LYS A 88 2.53 16.65 13.19
N HIS A 89 1.79 16.44 14.28
CA HIS A 89 2.36 15.94 15.52
C HIS A 89 3.02 14.56 15.35
N ILE A 90 2.29 13.63 14.73
CA ILE A 90 2.72 12.25 14.51
C ILE A 90 3.86 12.16 13.51
N LEU A 91 3.74 12.87 12.37
CA LEU A 91 4.67 12.71 11.26
C LEU A 91 5.89 13.62 11.33
N MET A 92 5.88 14.67 12.16
CA MET A 92 6.96 15.66 12.19
C MET A 92 7.41 16.00 13.61
N THR A 93 6.54 16.59 14.44
CA THR A 93 7.03 17.23 15.68
C THR A 93 7.35 16.27 16.81
N ASN A 94 6.77 15.07 16.82
CA ASN A 94 6.98 14.07 17.86
C ASN A 94 7.21 12.66 17.27
N PHE A 95 7.90 12.63 16.12
CA PHE A 95 8.06 11.44 15.27
C PHE A 95 8.56 10.20 16.02
N ASP A 96 9.56 10.37 16.90
CA ASP A 96 10.21 9.25 17.60
C ASP A 96 9.25 8.52 18.58
N CYS A 97 8.16 9.16 18.99
CA CYS A 97 7.11 8.55 19.83
C CYS A 97 6.11 7.68 19.04
N TYR A 98 6.18 7.65 17.70
CA TYR A 98 5.25 6.92 16.84
C TYR A 98 5.95 5.84 15.98
N PRO A 99 6.60 4.84 16.61
CA PRO A 99 7.13 3.69 15.88
C PRO A 99 5.98 2.87 15.27
N LYS A 100 6.26 2.13 14.18
CA LYS A 100 5.31 1.16 13.62
C LYS A 100 5.08 0.01 14.61
N GLY A 101 6.15 -0.39 15.29
CA GLY A 101 6.13 -1.33 16.40
C GLY A 101 5.98 -2.81 15.98
N LYS A 102 6.17 -3.70 16.97
CA LYS A 102 6.21 -5.16 16.78
C LYS A 102 4.97 -5.73 16.09
N ARG A 103 3.81 -5.11 16.29
CA ARG A 103 2.57 -5.54 15.63
C ARG A 103 2.71 -5.42 14.12
N PHE A 104 3.11 -4.25 13.62
CA PHE A 104 3.30 -4.03 12.18
C PHE A 104 4.36 -4.99 11.62
N THR A 105 5.50 -5.12 12.31
CA THR A 105 6.55 -6.08 11.96
C THR A 105 6.06 -7.52 11.87
N SER A 106 5.22 -7.97 12.82
CA SER A 106 4.70 -9.35 12.80
C SER A 106 3.72 -9.64 11.68
N HIS A 107 2.98 -8.65 11.18
CA HIS A 107 1.99 -8.84 10.11
C HIS A 107 2.64 -8.83 8.72
N PHE A 108 3.69 -8.04 8.56
CA PHE A 108 4.29 -7.74 7.25
C PHE A 108 5.68 -8.36 7.07
N GLY A 109 6.37 -8.73 8.15
CA GLY A 109 7.75 -9.22 8.11
C GLY A 109 7.96 -10.51 7.31
N ASP A 110 6.94 -11.36 7.17
CA ASP A 110 7.07 -12.59 6.36
C ASP A 110 7.34 -12.28 4.87
N LEU A 111 6.68 -11.24 4.33
CA LEU A 111 6.85 -10.82 2.94
C LEU A 111 8.04 -9.86 2.79
N PHE A 112 8.08 -8.82 3.63
CA PHE A 112 8.96 -7.67 3.47
C PHE A 112 10.31 -7.81 4.18
N GLY A 113 10.46 -8.81 5.05
CA GLY A 113 11.65 -8.99 5.87
C GLY A 113 12.03 -7.72 6.62
N GLN A 114 13.27 -7.28 6.45
CA GLN A 114 13.89 -6.16 7.15
C GLN A 114 14.10 -4.94 6.25
N VAL A 115 13.04 -4.48 5.60
CA VAL A 115 13.03 -3.24 4.82
C VAL A 115 12.47 -2.04 5.60
N MET A 116 12.87 -0.83 5.24
CA MET A 116 12.46 0.43 5.87
C MET A 116 10.94 0.64 6.01
N PHE A 117 10.11 -0.08 5.26
CA PHE A 117 8.65 -0.02 5.44
C PHE A 117 8.17 -0.69 6.73
N VAL A 118 8.97 -1.61 7.27
CA VAL A 118 8.66 -2.46 8.43
C VAL A 118 9.56 -2.14 9.63
N LEU A 119 10.76 -1.64 9.40
CA LEU A 119 11.73 -1.27 10.42
C LEU A 119 11.38 0.05 11.14
N ASP A 120 11.92 0.18 12.36
CA ASP A 120 11.95 1.41 13.18
C ASP A 120 13.39 1.66 13.68
N GLY A 121 13.63 2.82 14.29
CA GLY A 121 14.90 3.16 14.94
C GLY A 121 16.10 3.29 14.00
N GLU A 122 17.30 2.99 14.49
CA GLU A 122 18.56 3.22 13.75
C GLU A 122 18.64 2.44 12.43
N ARG A 123 18.10 1.22 12.39
CA ARG A 123 18.07 0.41 11.17
C ARG A 123 17.19 1.03 10.09
N TRP A 124 16.07 1.63 10.49
CA TRP A 124 15.24 2.41 9.58
C TRP A 124 15.98 3.67 9.12
N LYS A 125 16.61 4.42 10.03
CA LYS A 125 17.34 5.65 9.69
C LYS A 125 18.44 5.38 8.67
N ASP A 126 19.20 4.30 8.82
CA ASP A 126 20.29 3.96 7.90
C ASP A 126 19.79 3.65 6.48
N GLN A 127 18.85 2.69 6.32
CA GLN A 127 18.27 2.40 5.01
C GLN A 127 17.60 3.63 4.39
N ARG A 128 16.92 4.43 5.23
CA ARG A 128 16.24 5.64 4.80
C ARG A 128 17.21 6.69 4.28
N ARG A 129 18.36 6.87 4.93
CA ARG A 129 19.43 7.80 4.52
C ARG A 129 20.01 7.40 3.17
N ILE A 130 20.33 6.12 2.99
CA ILE A 130 20.84 5.58 1.72
C ILE A 130 19.79 5.77 0.62
N ALA A 131 18.55 5.33 0.85
CA ALA A 131 17.47 5.52 -0.10
C ALA A 131 17.30 7.00 -0.47
N ALA A 132 17.29 7.92 0.51
CA ALA A 132 17.10 9.33 0.25
C ALA A 132 18.20 9.91 -0.66
N HIS A 133 19.45 9.49 -0.46
CA HIS A 133 20.57 9.85 -1.32
C HIS A 133 20.36 9.31 -2.75
N GLU A 134 20.01 8.04 -2.90
CA GLU A 134 19.85 7.41 -4.23
C GLU A 134 18.67 7.98 -5.02
N PHE A 135 17.51 8.14 -4.39
CA PHE A 135 16.31 8.73 -5.00
C PHE A 135 16.44 10.24 -5.27
N GLY A 136 17.37 10.92 -4.62
CA GLY A 136 17.72 12.30 -4.92
C GLY A 136 18.63 12.47 -6.14
N SER A 137 19.21 11.38 -6.68
CA SER A 137 20.16 11.47 -7.79
C SER A 137 19.48 11.66 -9.15
N ASN A 138 20.02 12.54 -9.98
CA ASN A 138 19.54 12.72 -11.37
C ASN A 138 19.67 11.42 -12.18
N THR A 139 20.75 10.66 -11.98
CA THR A 139 21.00 9.41 -12.70
C THR A 139 19.91 8.36 -12.50
N LEU A 140 19.43 8.16 -11.26
CA LEU A 140 18.35 7.20 -11.01
C LEU A 140 17.01 7.71 -11.55
N ARG A 141 16.78 9.02 -11.50
CA ARG A 141 15.59 9.65 -12.06
C ARG A 141 15.53 9.49 -13.58
N ASP A 142 16.62 9.81 -14.28
CA ASP A 142 16.71 9.72 -15.74
C ASP A 142 16.54 8.26 -16.19
N PHE A 143 17.20 7.32 -15.50
CA PHE A 143 16.99 5.90 -15.74
C PHE A 143 15.54 5.45 -15.53
N GLY A 144 14.89 5.92 -14.46
CA GLY A 144 13.48 5.66 -14.21
C GLY A 144 12.57 6.18 -15.32
N LEU A 145 12.88 7.33 -15.92
CA LEU A 145 12.14 7.91 -17.05
C LEU A 145 12.32 7.12 -18.33
N ASP A 146 13.54 6.70 -18.64
CA ASP A 146 13.84 5.86 -19.79
C ASP A 146 13.07 4.52 -19.73
N ILE A 147 13.00 3.92 -18.54
CA ILE A 147 12.22 2.70 -18.33
C ILE A 147 10.73 2.96 -18.58
N VAL A 148 10.17 4.05 -18.04
CA VAL A 148 8.74 4.39 -18.21
C VAL A 148 8.41 4.67 -19.67
N ALA A 149 9.25 5.41 -20.37
CA ALA A 149 9.10 5.65 -21.80
C ALA A 149 9.12 4.33 -22.57
N GLN A 150 10.08 3.45 -22.28
CA GLN A 150 10.17 2.13 -22.91
C GLN A 150 8.91 1.28 -22.66
N GLU A 151 8.45 1.14 -21.41
CA GLU A 151 7.26 0.33 -21.09
C GLU A 151 5.99 0.93 -21.70
N THR A 152 5.90 2.27 -21.78
CA THR A 152 4.77 2.95 -22.39
C THR A 152 4.71 2.71 -23.91
N HIS A 153 5.84 2.85 -24.61
CA HIS A 153 5.91 2.65 -26.06
C HIS A 153 5.77 1.18 -26.47
N THR A 154 6.34 0.25 -25.69
CA THR A 154 6.37 -1.18 -26.06
C THR A 154 5.16 -1.97 -25.56
N ARG A 155 4.42 -1.48 -24.56
CA ARG A 155 3.28 -2.19 -23.99
C ARG A 155 2.01 -1.35 -23.94
N LEU A 156 2.02 -0.20 -23.27
CA LEU A 156 0.80 0.59 -23.06
C LEU A 156 0.17 0.98 -24.40
N ILE A 157 0.94 1.65 -25.26
CA ILE A 157 0.48 2.11 -26.56
C ILE A 157 -0.06 0.95 -27.41
N PRO A 158 0.69 -0.15 -27.66
CA PRO A 158 0.19 -1.25 -28.48
C PRO A 158 -1.10 -1.87 -27.93
N ILE A 159 -1.24 -2.00 -26.62
CA ILE A 159 -2.46 -2.52 -25.98
C ILE A 159 -3.65 -1.59 -26.27
N LEU A 160 -3.46 -0.27 -26.07
CA LEU A 160 -4.52 0.72 -26.29
C LEU A 160 -4.89 0.87 -27.78
N GLU A 161 -3.92 0.83 -28.69
CA GLU A 161 -4.16 0.84 -30.14
C GLU A 161 -4.92 -0.41 -30.59
N SER A 162 -4.53 -1.59 -30.10
CA SER A 162 -5.23 -2.85 -30.38
C SER A 162 -6.67 -2.81 -29.85
N ALA A 163 -6.87 -2.33 -28.62
CA ALA A 163 -8.19 -2.15 -28.02
C ALA A 163 -9.06 -1.17 -28.83
N SER A 164 -8.48 -0.07 -29.30
CA SER A 164 -9.16 0.90 -30.17
C SER A 164 -9.60 0.28 -31.49
N LYS A 165 -8.74 -0.50 -32.15
CA LYS A 165 -9.06 -1.15 -33.43
C LYS A 165 -10.12 -2.23 -33.31
N THR A 166 -10.10 -2.98 -32.21
CA THR A 166 -11.01 -4.10 -31.96
C THR A 166 -12.27 -3.70 -31.21
N ASN A 167 -12.39 -2.44 -30.79
CA ASN A 167 -13.45 -1.94 -29.90
C ASN A 167 -13.57 -2.77 -28.61
N HIS A 168 -12.43 -3.30 -28.14
CA HIS A 168 -12.36 -4.16 -26.96
C HIS A 168 -12.23 -3.32 -25.70
N VAL A 169 -12.94 -3.72 -24.64
CA VAL A 169 -12.83 -3.09 -23.32
C VAL A 169 -11.59 -3.62 -22.63
N VAL A 170 -10.75 -2.73 -22.10
CA VAL A 170 -9.54 -3.09 -21.35
C VAL A 170 -9.62 -2.57 -19.92
N ASP A 171 -8.97 -3.24 -18.98
CA ASP A 171 -8.83 -2.78 -17.60
C ASP A 171 -7.56 -1.94 -17.45
N LEU A 172 -7.71 -0.61 -17.34
CA LEU A 172 -6.56 0.28 -17.15
C LEU A 172 -5.85 0.07 -15.82
N GLN A 173 -6.57 -0.33 -14.76
CA GLN A 173 -5.94 -0.60 -13.48
C GLN A 173 -5.01 -1.83 -13.58
N GLU A 174 -5.43 -2.87 -14.29
CA GLU A 174 -4.57 -4.04 -14.53
C GLU A 174 -3.35 -3.68 -15.37
N ILE A 175 -3.54 -2.92 -16.46
CA ILE A 175 -2.45 -2.47 -17.34
C ILE A 175 -1.44 -1.63 -16.58
N PHE A 176 -1.88 -0.63 -15.81
CA PHE A 176 -0.98 0.21 -15.03
C PHE A 176 -0.24 -0.59 -13.96
N ASN A 177 -0.92 -1.48 -13.23
CA ASN A 177 -0.24 -2.33 -12.25
C ASN A 177 0.86 -3.19 -12.91
N SER A 178 0.60 -3.72 -14.11
CA SER A 178 1.61 -4.49 -14.85
C SER A 178 2.78 -3.63 -15.30
N ILE A 179 2.54 -2.44 -15.84
CA ILE A 179 3.59 -1.50 -16.26
C ILE A 179 4.42 -1.06 -15.06
N MET A 180 3.77 -0.60 -13.98
CA MET A 180 4.45 -0.11 -12.79
C MET A 180 5.27 -1.21 -12.12
N PHE A 181 4.78 -2.44 -12.11
CA PHE A 181 5.56 -3.59 -11.67
C PHE A 181 6.85 -3.76 -12.46
N ASN A 182 6.79 -3.71 -13.80
CA ASN A 182 7.98 -3.84 -14.64
C ASN A 182 8.94 -2.67 -14.44
N VAL A 183 8.40 -1.44 -14.35
CA VAL A 183 9.18 -0.22 -14.14
C VAL A 183 10.01 -0.36 -12.86
N PHE A 184 9.36 -0.69 -11.74
CA PHE A 184 10.03 -0.78 -10.45
C PHE A 184 10.88 -2.04 -10.29
N TYR A 185 10.51 -3.14 -10.94
CA TYR A 185 11.38 -4.31 -11.03
C TYR A 185 12.68 -3.96 -11.78
N LYS A 186 12.59 -3.27 -12.92
CA LYS A 186 13.77 -2.87 -13.69
C LYS A 186 14.56 -1.77 -12.97
N LEU A 187 13.90 -0.85 -12.28
CA LEU A 187 14.57 0.15 -11.43
C LEU A 187 15.35 -0.51 -10.28
N ALA A 188 14.80 -1.58 -9.71
CA ALA A 188 15.43 -2.37 -8.66
C ALA A 188 16.62 -3.17 -9.18
N PHE A 189 16.43 -3.93 -10.27
CA PHE A 189 17.34 -5.01 -10.66
C PHE A 189 18.04 -4.79 -12.01
N ASP A 190 17.78 -3.71 -12.74
CA ASP A 190 18.22 -3.49 -14.12
C ASP A 190 17.90 -4.65 -15.07
N GLU A 191 16.82 -5.36 -14.81
CA GLU A 191 16.46 -6.61 -15.48
C GLU A 191 14.97 -6.61 -15.83
N ARG A 192 14.57 -7.45 -16.78
CA ARG A 192 13.16 -7.67 -17.07
C ARG A 192 12.58 -8.75 -16.16
N PRO A 193 11.36 -8.59 -15.63
CA PRO A 193 10.71 -9.67 -14.90
C PRO A 193 10.55 -10.88 -15.82
N GLY A 194 11.12 -12.02 -15.43
CA GLY A 194 11.12 -13.25 -16.22
C GLY A 194 12.30 -13.44 -17.19
N SER A 195 13.31 -12.56 -17.21
CA SER A 195 14.53 -12.76 -18.04
C SER A 195 15.26 -14.07 -17.72
N LEU A 196 15.16 -14.54 -16.48
CA LEU A 196 15.79 -15.77 -16.00
C LEU A 196 14.86 -17.00 -16.02
N SER A 197 13.60 -16.84 -16.43
CA SER A 197 12.64 -17.93 -16.53
C SER A 197 12.45 -18.33 -17.99
N ASN A 198 12.65 -19.61 -18.32
CA ASN A 198 12.27 -20.17 -19.63
C ASN A 198 10.74 -20.20 -19.84
N ASP A 199 9.97 -19.80 -18.83
CA ASP A 199 8.51 -19.72 -18.86
C ASP A 199 8.06 -18.34 -19.37
N ARG A 200 7.26 -18.34 -20.45
CA ARG A 200 6.63 -17.12 -21.01
C ARG A 200 5.74 -16.40 -19.99
N ASN A 201 5.25 -17.10 -18.96
CA ASN A 201 4.37 -16.57 -17.93
C ASN A 201 5.09 -16.19 -16.63
N GLY A 202 6.43 -16.25 -16.57
CA GLY A 202 7.19 -16.01 -15.34
C GLY A 202 6.93 -14.63 -14.70
N SER A 203 6.83 -13.58 -15.52
CA SER A 203 6.48 -12.22 -15.06
C SER A 203 5.08 -12.17 -14.42
N THR A 204 4.09 -12.76 -15.08
CA THR A 204 2.69 -12.82 -14.61
C THR A 204 2.57 -13.60 -13.30
N THR A 205 3.27 -14.73 -13.21
CA THR A 205 3.32 -15.56 -11.99
C THR A 205 3.91 -14.79 -10.82
N LEU A 206 5.02 -14.07 -11.05
CA LEU A 206 5.66 -13.26 -10.02
C LEU A 206 4.76 -12.10 -9.56
N LEU A 207 4.16 -11.37 -10.50
CA LEU A 207 3.22 -10.29 -10.19
C LEU A 207 2.01 -10.80 -9.38
N THR A 208 1.44 -11.93 -9.79
CA THR A 208 0.30 -12.56 -9.10
C THR A 208 0.67 -12.98 -7.68
N ALA A 209 1.83 -13.62 -7.50
CA ALA A 209 2.33 -14.01 -6.19
C ALA A 209 2.59 -12.77 -5.29
N PHE A 210 3.14 -11.70 -5.86
CA PHE A 210 3.39 -10.46 -5.13
C PHE A 210 2.09 -9.79 -4.67
N LYS A 211 1.09 -9.67 -5.56
CA LYS A 211 -0.23 -9.10 -5.21
C LYS A 211 -0.93 -9.96 -4.16
N GLN A 212 -0.92 -11.29 -4.32
CA GLN A 212 -1.55 -12.20 -3.37
C GLN A 212 -0.90 -12.14 -1.99
N SER A 213 0.44 -12.17 -1.91
CA SER A 213 1.15 -12.10 -0.64
C SER A 213 0.94 -10.75 0.06
N SER A 214 0.95 -9.65 -0.69
CA SER A 214 0.67 -8.30 -0.19
C SER A 214 -0.76 -8.20 0.37
N PHE A 215 -1.74 -8.68 -0.38
CA PHE A 215 -3.15 -8.68 0.02
C PHE A 215 -3.36 -9.51 1.30
N ILE A 216 -2.88 -10.76 1.34
CA ILE A 216 -3.09 -11.62 2.51
C ILE A 216 -2.34 -11.07 3.74
N SER A 217 -1.15 -10.48 3.57
CA SER A 217 -0.44 -9.83 4.68
C SER A 217 -1.25 -8.67 5.27
N HIS A 218 -1.93 -7.89 4.43
CA HIS A 218 -2.82 -6.81 4.87
C HIS A 218 -4.07 -7.35 5.58
N GLU A 219 -4.72 -8.37 5.01
CA GLU A 219 -5.94 -8.99 5.56
C GLU A 219 -5.80 -9.44 7.02
N ARG A 220 -4.57 -9.76 7.46
CA ARG A 220 -4.27 -10.08 8.86
C ARG A 220 -4.74 -9.00 9.84
N LEU A 221 -4.71 -7.72 9.45
CA LEU A 221 -5.14 -6.57 10.27
C LEU A 221 -6.66 -6.53 10.49
N HIS A 222 -7.43 -7.16 9.60
CA HIS A 222 -8.88 -7.13 9.59
C HIS A 222 -9.54 -8.39 10.13
N HIS A 223 -8.76 -9.37 10.60
CA HIS A 223 -9.32 -10.52 11.29
C HIS A 223 -10.11 -10.11 12.54
N LEU A 224 -11.24 -10.80 12.73
CA LEU A 224 -12.09 -10.63 13.91
C LEU A 224 -11.33 -10.98 15.20
N LEU A 225 -10.61 -12.10 15.18
CA LEU A 225 -9.76 -12.55 16.26
C LEU A 225 -8.29 -12.26 15.89
N PRO A 226 -7.57 -11.39 16.61
CA PRO A 226 -6.24 -10.92 16.23
C PRO A 226 -5.18 -12.01 16.09
N PHE A 227 -5.37 -13.15 16.76
CA PHE A 227 -4.47 -14.30 16.73
C PHE A 227 -4.82 -15.34 15.67
N MET A 228 -5.96 -15.20 14.97
CA MET A 228 -6.48 -16.21 14.04
C MET A 228 -5.50 -16.53 12.91
N TRP A 229 -4.82 -15.52 12.37
CA TRP A 229 -3.81 -15.73 11.34
C TRP A 229 -2.62 -16.53 11.87
N LYS A 230 -2.23 -16.37 13.14
CA LYS A 230 -1.14 -17.17 13.75
C LYS A 230 -1.52 -18.64 13.85
N VAL A 231 -2.78 -18.93 14.19
CA VAL A 231 -3.32 -20.30 14.21
C VAL A 231 -3.30 -20.90 12.81
N LYS A 232 -3.81 -20.16 11.81
CA LYS A 232 -3.77 -20.60 10.40
C LYS A 232 -2.35 -20.80 9.89
N LYS A 233 -1.40 -19.97 10.33
CA LYS A 233 0.03 -20.07 9.99
C LYS A 233 0.65 -21.32 10.60
N PHE A 234 0.39 -21.56 11.88
CA PHE A 234 0.85 -22.76 12.59
C PHE A 234 0.33 -24.04 11.93
N LEU A 235 -0.96 -24.07 11.59
CA LEU A 235 -1.60 -25.22 10.93
C LEU A 235 -1.31 -25.28 9.42
N THR A 236 -0.72 -24.25 8.82
CA THR A 236 -0.45 -24.21 7.38
C THR A 236 -1.73 -24.34 6.54
N ILE A 237 -2.81 -23.63 6.90
CA ILE A 237 -4.11 -23.77 6.22
C ILE A 237 -4.64 -22.45 5.65
N GLY A 238 -5.44 -22.56 4.59
CA GLY A 238 -6.23 -21.46 4.05
C GLY A 238 -5.37 -20.30 3.53
N SER A 239 -5.63 -19.09 4.03
CA SER A 239 -4.93 -17.88 3.59
C SER A 239 -3.43 -17.92 3.89
N GLU A 240 -3.03 -18.53 5.00
CA GLU A 240 -1.63 -18.55 5.42
C GLU A 240 -0.79 -19.56 4.63
N GLN A 241 -1.40 -20.66 4.15
CA GLN A 241 -0.77 -21.55 3.18
C GLN A 241 -0.47 -20.81 1.87
N ARG A 242 -1.50 -20.16 1.28
CA ARG A 242 -1.35 -19.38 0.06
C ARG A 242 -0.34 -18.25 0.19
N LEU A 243 -0.31 -17.59 1.36
CA LEU A 243 0.67 -16.56 1.66
C LEU A 243 2.10 -17.13 1.63
N ARG A 244 2.35 -18.25 2.32
CA ARG A 244 3.67 -18.89 2.29
C ARG A 244 4.06 -19.29 0.88
N ASP A 245 3.16 -19.90 0.12
CA ASP A 245 3.46 -20.37 -1.24
C ASP A 245 3.76 -19.19 -2.17
N SER A 246 3.03 -18.08 -2.03
CA SER A 246 3.29 -16.84 -2.78
C SER A 246 4.60 -16.18 -2.38
N ILE A 247 4.91 -16.11 -1.08
CA ILE A 247 6.19 -15.61 -0.58
C ILE A 247 7.34 -16.45 -1.13
N ASN A 248 7.20 -17.78 -1.13
CA ASN A 248 8.22 -18.67 -1.67
C ASN A 248 8.51 -18.40 -3.16
N ILE A 249 7.47 -18.11 -3.97
CA ILE A 249 7.65 -17.73 -5.38
C ILE A 249 8.44 -16.42 -5.49
N VAL A 250 8.02 -15.40 -4.73
CA VAL A 250 8.66 -14.07 -4.76
C VAL A 250 10.12 -14.15 -4.29
N HIS A 251 10.35 -14.75 -3.12
CA HIS A 251 11.68 -14.84 -2.51
C HIS A 251 12.64 -15.64 -3.38
N LYS A 252 12.26 -16.85 -3.83
CA LYS A 252 13.13 -17.66 -4.70
C LYS A 252 13.49 -16.96 -6.00
N HIS A 253 12.53 -16.26 -6.61
CA HIS A 253 12.78 -15.53 -7.86
C HIS A 253 13.78 -14.39 -7.62
N LEU A 254 13.54 -13.54 -6.61
CA LEU A 254 14.40 -12.39 -6.34
C LEU A 254 15.79 -12.80 -5.84
N GLU A 255 15.88 -13.83 -4.99
CA GLU A 255 17.15 -14.40 -4.56
C GLU A 255 17.97 -14.91 -5.74
N ARG A 256 17.33 -15.59 -6.71
CA ARG A 256 17.99 -16.04 -7.94
C ARG A 256 18.50 -14.87 -8.77
N VAL A 257 17.70 -13.82 -8.95
CA VAL A 257 18.10 -12.61 -9.69
C VAL A 257 19.30 -11.94 -9.04
N ILE A 258 19.27 -11.78 -7.72
CA ILE A 258 20.36 -11.17 -6.94
C ILE A 258 21.61 -12.04 -7.01
N GLN A 259 21.48 -13.36 -6.86
CA GLN A 259 22.58 -14.33 -6.97
C GLN A 259 23.29 -14.21 -8.32
N VAL A 260 22.54 -14.29 -9.43
CA VAL A 260 23.09 -14.20 -10.78
C VAL A 260 23.80 -12.86 -10.96
N LYS A 261 23.13 -11.76 -10.61
CA LYS A 261 23.63 -10.40 -10.83
C LYS A 261 24.91 -10.09 -10.03
N PHE A 262 24.88 -10.33 -8.73
CA PHE A 262 25.92 -9.87 -7.81
C PHE A 262 27.04 -10.88 -7.57
N ILE A 263 26.77 -12.18 -7.74
CA ILE A 263 27.77 -13.23 -7.46
C ILE A 263 28.33 -13.82 -8.75
N GLU A 264 27.48 -14.14 -9.72
CA GLU A 264 27.90 -14.89 -10.92
C GLU A 264 28.43 -13.99 -12.03
N THR A 265 27.77 -12.86 -12.34
CA THR A 265 28.14 -12.03 -13.49
C THR A 265 29.23 -11.00 -13.24
N ARG A 266 29.67 -10.77 -11.98
CA ARG A 266 30.67 -9.75 -11.57
C ARG A 266 30.50 -8.37 -12.23
N GLY A 267 29.28 -8.02 -12.65
CA GLY A 267 28.95 -6.79 -13.36
C GLY A 267 27.92 -6.02 -12.56
N MET A 268 28.36 -4.97 -11.87
CA MET A 268 27.43 -4.05 -11.20
C MET A 268 27.04 -2.95 -12.17
N SER A 269 25.79 -2.96 -12.63
CA SER A 269 25.20 -1.73 -13.17
C SER A 269 25.19 -0.70 -12.05
N LYS A 270 25.91 0.43 -12.20
CA LYS A 270 25.96 1.45 -11.15
C LYS A 270 24.66 2.25 -11.02
N VAL A 271 23.69 1.97 -11.90
CA VAL A 271 22.50 2.79 -12.08
C VAL A 271 21.34 2.30 -11.22
N ASP A 272 21.13 0.99 -11.08
CA ASP A 272 19.99 0.42 -10.34
C ASP A 272 20.12 0.50 -8.82
N VAL A 273 18.97 0.38 -8.14
CA VAL A 273 18.89 0.56 -6.69
C VAL A 273 19.64 -0.54 -5.94
N MET A 274 19.60 -1.80 -6.37
CA MET A 274 20.29 -2.87 -5.63
C MET A 274 21.81 -2.65 -5.63
N SER A 275 22.39 -2.30 -6.77
CA SER A 275 23.82 -2.03 -6.87
C SER A 275 24.25 -0.84 -5.99
N ARG A 276 23.41 0.18 -5.86
CA ARG A 276 23.64 1.34 -4.98
C ARG A 276 23.60 0.96 -3.50
N PHE A 277 22.65 0.13 -3.07
CA PHE A 277 22.61 -0.37 -1.70
C PHE A 277 23.79 -1.29 -1.37
N ASN A 278 24.22 -2.13 -2.32
CA ASN A 278 25.40 -2.96 -2.16
C ASN A 278 26.67 -2.13 -1.91
N ASN A 279 26.83 -0.99 -2.61
CA ASN A 279 27.94 -0.05 -2.39
C ASN A 279 27.93 0.60 -1.00
N HIS A 280 26.79 0.59 -0.32
CA HIS A 280 26.63 1.10 1.05
C HIS A 280 26.71 -0.01 2.12
N GLY A 281 27.18 -1.21 1.75
CA GLY A 281 27.45 -2.31 2.68
C GLY A 281 26.33 -3.35 2.80
N TYR A 282 25.25 -3.24 2.03
CA TYR A 282 24.19 -4.25 1.98
C TYR A 282 24.55 -5.36 0.99
N THR A 283 25.30 -6.36 1.45
CA THR A 283 25.86 -7.41 0.59
C THR A 283 25.12 -8.75 0.67
N SER A 284 24.29 -8.95 1.69
CA SER A 284 23.55 -10.21 1.86
C SER A 284 22.38 -10.29 0.87
N ILE A 285 22.15 -11.49 0.33
CA ILE A 285 21.07 -11.76 -0.62
C ILE A 285 19.71 -11.42 0.01
N GLU A 286 19.51 -11.78 1.28
CA GLU A 286 18.28 -11.52 2.02
C GLU A 286 18.03 -10.02 2.17
N SER A 287 19.08 -9.25 2.47
CA SER A 287 18.96 -7.81 2.67
C SER A 287 18.60 -7.10 1.37
N LEU A 288 19.28 -7.44 0.28
CA LEU A 288 18.97 -6.91 -1.06
C LEU A 288 17.59 -7.37 -1.54
N ARG A 289 17.19 -8.62 -1.27
CA ARG A 289 15.85 -9.13 -1.57
C ARG A 289 14.79 -8.31 -0.85
N ASP A 290 14.94 -8.07 0.44
CA ASP A 290 13.98 -7.32 1.25
C ASP A 290 13.84 -5.87 0.75
N ILE A 291 14.96 -5.21 0.42
CA ILE A 291 14.96 -3.86 -0.18
C ILE A 291 14.28 -3.88 -1.55
N GLY A 292 14.55 -4.88 -2.38
CA GLY A 292 13.91 -5.07 -3.68
C GLY A 292 12.40 -5.25 -3.59
N ILE A 293 11.92 -6.09 -2.67
CA ILE A 293 10.49 -6.27 -2.38
C ILE A 293 9.87 -4.94 -1.94
N GLY A 294 10.54 -4.18 -1.08
CA GLY A 294 10.09 -2.85 -0.68
C GLY A 294 9.95 -1.90 -1.86
N LEU A 295 10.93 -1.86 -2.76
CA LEU A 295 10.88 -0.99 -3.94
C LEU A 295 9.75 -1.39 -4.89
N MET A 296 9.55 -2.69 -5.11
CA MET A 296 8.45 -3.21 -5.93
C MET A 296 7.08 -2.83 -5.35
N LEU A 297 6.91 -2.91 -4.03
CA LEU A 297 5.67 -2.46 -3.37
C LEU A 297 5.46 -0.96 -3.58
N ALA A 298 6.49 -0.16 -3.32
CA ALA A 298 6.41 1.29 -3.37
C ALA A 298 5.95 1.83 -4.74
N GLY A 299 6.23 1.08 -5.80
CA GLY A 299 5.89 1.43 -7.17
C GLY A 299 4.60 0.86 -7.73
N MET A 300 4.19 -0.33 -7.29
CA MET A 300 3.00 -1.00 -7.81
C MET A 300 1.71 -0.42 -7.23
N ASP A 301 1.73 -0.13 -5.93
CA ASP A 301 0.55 0.18 -5.15
C ASP A 301 0.85 1.44 -4.32
N THR A 302 0.15 2.55 -4.59
CA THR A 302 0.27 3.80 -3.80
C THR A 302 -0.92 4.01 -2.87
N THR A 303 -0.66 4.44 -1.63
CA THR A 303 -1.68 4.60 -0.59
C THR A 303 -2.51 5.88 -0.79
N VAL A 304 -3.84 5.75 -0.75
CA VAL A 304 -4.77 6.90 -0.69
C VAL A 304 -5.13 7.19 0.77
N SER A 305 -5.38 8.46 1.11
CA SER A 305 -5.77 8.88 2.46
C SER A 305 -7.25 9.22 2.55
N SER A 306 -7.94 8.82 3.62
CA SER A 306 -9.35 9.22 3.88
C SER A 306 -9.52 10.73 4.02
N LEU A 307 -8.46 11.43 4.42
CA LEU A 307 -8.40 12.89 4.53
C LEU A 307 -8.84 13.60 3.25
N THR A 308 -8.62 13.00 2.07
CA THR A 308 -8.88 13.66 0.77
C THR A 308 -10.36 13.81 0.43
N TRP A 309 -11.27 13.24 1.23
CA TRP A 309 -12.72 13.18 0.94
C TRP A 309 -13.58 13.85 2.03
N MET A 310 -12.97 14.55 3.00
CA MET A 310 -13.70 15.09 4.15
C MET A 310 -14.18 16.53 3.92
N GLU A 311 -15.48 16.76 4.05
CA GLU A 311 -16.11 18.08 3.86
C GLU A 311 -15.51 19.15 4.80
N LYS A 312 -15.25 18.82 6.07
CA LYS A 312 -14.65 19.76 7.01
C LYS A 312 -13.24 20.22 6.62
N ILE A 313 -12.53 19.42 5.81
CA ILE A 313 -11.20 19.75 5.31
C ILE A 313 -11.29 20.41 3.94
N TRP A 314 -12.19 20.01 3.06
CA TRP A 314 -12.18 20.41 1.64
C TRP A 314 -13.40 21.24 1.20
N GLY A 315 -14.37 21.47 2.06
CA GLY A 315 -15.63 22.13 1.71
C GLY A 315 -16.64 21.18 1.05
N LYS A 316 -17.80 21.72 0.68
CA LYS A 316 -18.95 20.96 0.17
C LYS A 316 -18.68 20.20 -1.15
N ASP A 317 -17.71 20.68 -1.92
CA ASP A 317 -17.30 20.08 -3.19
C ASP A 317 -16.21 18.99 -3.00
N CYS A 318 -16.00 18.47 -1.79
CA CYS A 318 -14.95 17.50 -1.49
C CYS A 318 -15.07 16.14 -2.22
N LEU A 319 -16.26 15.83 -2.74
CA LEU A 319 -16.54 14.63 -3.53
C LEU A 319 -16.49 14.91 -5.05
N GLU A 320 -16.30 16.17 -5.45
CA GLU A 320 -16.20 16.57 -6.85
C GLU A 320 -14.75 16.51 -7.33
N TYR A 321 -14.54 15.96 -8.53
CA TYR A 321 -13.25 16.05 -9.20
C TYR A 321 -13.07 17.46 -9.77
N LYS A 322 -12.34 18.30 -9.04
CA LYS A 322 -12.11 19.72 -9.34
C LYS A 322 -10.61 20.07 -9.35
N PRO A 323 -9.90 19.90 -10.48
CA PRO A 323 -8.47 20.21 -10.59
C PRO A 323 -8.14 21.67 -10.23
N GLU A 324 -9.06 22.60 -10.48
CA GLU A 324 -8.92 24.03 -10.23
C GLU A 324 -8.73 24.34 -8.73
N ARG A 325 -9.10 23.42 -7.83
CA ARG A 325 -8.84 23.50 -6.39
C ARG A 325 -7.36 23.70 -6.06
N TRP A 326 -6.49 23.19 -6.93
CA TRP A 326 -5.04 23.25 -6.76
C TRP A 326 -4.40 24.42 -7.51
N LEU A 327 -5.20 25.32 -8.06
CA LEU A 327 -4.73 26.49 -8.81
C LEU A 327 -5.06 27.78 -8.04
N GLU A 328 -4.09 28.69 -8.00
CA GLU A 328 -4.26 30.07 -7.54
C GLU A 328 -3.72 30.96 -8.66
N ASP A 329 -4.59 31.78 -9.25
CA ASP A 329 -4.30 32.60 -10.44
C ASP A 329 -3.70 31.80 -11.62
N GLY A 330 -4.17 30.56 -11.80
CA GLY A 330 -3.69 29.64 -12.85
C GLY A 330 -2.36 28.95 -12.55
N LEU A 331 -1.73 29.26 -11.40
CA LEU A 331 -0.49 28.62 -10.95
C LEU A 331 -0.79 27.50 -9.96
N PHE A 332 -0.05 26.40 -10.06
CA PHE A 332 -0.19 25.28 -9.13
C PHE A 332 0.23 25.69 -7.71
N ARG A 333 -0.69 25.57 -6.76
CA ARG A 333 -0.46 25.76 -5.33
C ARG A 333 -0.39 24.42 -4.62
N GLN A 334 0.79 24.06 -4.15
CA GLN A 334 0.96 22.84 -3.36
C GLN A 334 0.28 22.99 -1.99
N GLU A 335 -0.57 22.03 -1.64
CA GLU A 335 -1.21 22.00 -0.32
C GLU A 335 -0.28 21.43 0.76
N SER A 336 -0.57 21.80 2.02
CA SER A 336 0.14 21.30 3.18
C SER A 336 0.16 19.76 3.21
N PRO A 337 1.32 19.12 3.38
CA PRO A 337 1.41 17.66 3.45
C PRO A 337 0.77 17.09 4.72
N PHE A 338 0.37 17.94 5.68
CA PHE A 338 -0.39 17.53 6.86
C PHE A 338 -1.91 17.56 6.62
N ARG A 339 -2.37 18.33 5.62
CA ARG A 339 -3.77 18.37 5.16
C ARG A 339 -4.02 17.39 4.02
N TYR A 340 -3.01 17.17 3.16
CA TYR A 340 -3.04 16.25 2.03
C TYR A 340 -1.85 15.27 2.07
N PRO A 341 -1.81 14.30 3.02
CA PRO A 341 -0.65 13.44 3.26
C PRO A 341 -0.54 12.25 2.30
N ILE A 342 -0.85 12.41 1.01
CA ILE A 342 -0.78 11.30 0.03
C ILE A 342 0.65 10.76 -0.16
N PHE A 343 1.65 11.60 0.09
CA PHE A 343 3.07 11.22 0.12
C PHE A 343 3.65 11.31 1.54
N HIS A 344 2.81 11.26 2.58
CA HIS A 344 3.19 11.51 3.97
C HIS A 344 3.86 12.88 4.19
N ALA A 345 4.49 13.08 5.34
CA ALA A 345 5.20 14.30 5.73
C ALA A 345 6.37 13.96 6.67
N GLY A 346 7.22 14.96 6.94
CA GLY A 346 8.35 14.84 7.88
C GLY A 346 9.34 13.72 7.52
N PRO A 347 9.97 13.05 8.50
CA PRO A 347 10.98 12.02 8.26
C PRO A 347 10.50 10.82 7.42
N ARG A 348 9.19 10.59 7.33
CA ARG A 348 8.56 9.50 6.56
C ARG A 348 7.98 9.93 5.20
N MET A 349 8.25 11.15 4.73
CA MET A 349 7.80 11.60 3.40
C MET A 349 8.23 10.62 2.29
N CYS A 350 7.45 10.42 1.24
CA CYS A 350 7.81 9.50 0.16
C CYS A 350 9.07 9.98 -0.58
N LEU A 351 10.08 9.11 -0.72
CA LEU A 351 11.29 9.42 -1.51
C LEU A 351 11.04 9.37 -3.01
N GLY A 352 10.08 8.55 -3.43
CA GLY A 352 9.67 8.45 -4.82
C GLY A 352 8.69 9.53 -5.28
N LYS A 353 8.38 10.55 -4.46
CA LYS A 353 7.34 11.56 -4.74
C LYS A 353 7.56 12.24 -6.09
N ASP A 354 8.75 12.78 -6.33
CA ASP A 354 9.03 13.56 -7.53
C ASP A 354 9.08 12.66 -8.77
N MET A 355 9.70 11.49 -8.65
CA MET A 355 9.70 10.48 -9.71
C MET A 355 8.28 10.04 -10.06
N ALA A 356 7.42 9.77 -9.07
CA ALA A 356 6.03 9.40 -9.28
C ALA A 356 5.26 10.49 -10.02
N TYR A 357 5.43 11.77 -9.65
CA TYR A 357 4.79 12.87 -10.37
C TYR A 357 5.24 12.97 -11.82
N ILE A 358 6.52 12.79 -12.11
CA ILE A 358 7.01 12.84 -13.49
C ILE A 358 6.43 11.65 -14.27
N GLN A 359 6.47 10.43 -13.72
CA GLN A 359 5.91 9.24 -14.37
C GLN A 359 4.41 9.39 -14.65
N MET A 360 3.63 9.83 -13.66
CA MET A 360 2.19 10.08 -13.83
C MET A 360 1.91 11.13 -14.90
N LYS A 361 2.65 12.25 -14.91
CA LYS A 361 2.49 13.31 -15.91
C LYS A 361 2.85 12.83 -17.32
N SER A 362 3.95 12.10 -17.48
CA SER A 362 4.38 11.58 -18.78
C SER A 362 3.36 10.60 -19.36
N ILE A 363 2.87 9.65 -18.55
CA ILE A 363 1.86 8.69 -18.99
C ILE A 363 0.53 9.39 -19.31
N ALA A 364 0.08 10.31 -18.43
CA ALA A 364 -1.16 11.04 -18.64
C ALA A 364 -1.11 11.92 -19.90
N ALA A 365 -0.02 12.67 -20.11
CA ALA A 365 0.16 13.51 -21.29
C ALA A 365 0.06 12.68 -22.58
N LEU A 366 0.81 11.56 -22.64
CA LEU A 366 0.80 10.65 -23.78
C LEU A 366 -0.58 10.04 -24.04
N MET A 367 -1.31 9.66 -22.98
CA MET A 367 -2.65 9.11 -23.12
C MET A 367 -3.66 10.15 -23.62
N ILE A 368 -3.62 11.37 -23.09
CA ILE A 368 -4.51 12.47 -23.48
C ILE A 368 -4.26 12.89 -24.93
N GLU A 369 -2.98 12.98 -25.32
CA GLU A 369 -2.56 13.35 -26.66
C GLU A 369 -3.04 12.36 -27.71
N ARG A 370 -2.93 11.06 -27.44
CA ARG A 370 -3.14 10.01 -28.46
C ARG A 370 -4.51 9.34 -28.41
N PHE A 371 -5.18 9.33 -27.26
CA PHE A 371 -6.41 8.56 -27.07
C PHE A 371 -7.54 9.38 -26.45
N VAL A 372 -8.76 8.94 -26.75
CA VAL A 372 -9.98 9.24 -26.03
C VAL A 372 -10.31 8.00 -25.20
N ILE A 373 -10.52 8.18 -23.90
CA ILE A 373 -10.76 7.09 -22.95
C ILE A 373 -12.09 7.33 -22.27
N GLU A 374 -12.96 6.34 -22.34
CA GLU A 374 -14.29 6.39 -21.77
C GLU A 374 -14.45 5.24 -20.79
N ALA A 375 -14.75 5.54 -19.51
CA ALA A 375 -15.06 4.49 -18.56
C ALA A 375 -16.36 3.80 -18.98
N ARG A 376 -16.42 2.47 -18.82
CA ARG A 376 -17.60 1.69 -19.22
C ARG A 376 -18.87 2.15 -18.50
N ASP A 377 -18.72 2.61 -17.26
CA ASP A 377 -19.80 3.13 -16.43
C ASP A 377 -19.45 4.53 -15.92
N ASN A 378 -19.67 5.55 -16.75
CA ASN A 378 -19.38 6.96 -16.43
C ASN A 378 -20.22 7.54 -15.28
N ARG A 379 -21.13 6.77 -14.67
CA ARG A 379 -22.01 7.23 -13.59
C ARG A 379 -21.73 6.60 -12.23
N MET A 380 -20.93 5.53 -12.18
CA MET A 380 -20.69 4.79 -10.93
C MET A 380 -19.34 5.16 -10.33
N CYS A 381 -19.36 5.72 -9.12
CA CYS A 381 -18.16 5.85 -8.29
C CYS A 381 -17.63 4.43 -7.98
N PRO A 382 -16.38 4.08 -8.34
CA PRO A 382 -15.89 2.73 -8.17
C PRO A 382 -15.87 2.33 -6.70
N GLU A 383 -16.33 1.10 -6.41
CA GLU A 383 -16.19 0.53 -5.08
C GLU A 383 -14.70 0.40 -4.73
N LYS A 384 -14.36 0.71 -3.48
CA LYS A 384 -12.99 0.63 -2.98
C LYS A 384 -12.71 -0.78 -2.49
N ALA A 385 -11.58 -1.35 -2.89
CA ALA A 385 -11.04 -2.54 -2.25
C ALA A 385 -9.80 -2.14 -1.44
N LEU A 386 -9.79 -2.55 -0.17
CA LEU A 386 -8.70 -2.27 0.74
C LEU A 386 -7.65 -3.38 0.65
N SER A 387 -6.46 -3.02 0.22
CA SER A 387 -5.22 -3.81 0.28
C SER A 387 -4.22 -3.05 1.17
N LEU A 388 -2.91 -3.33 1.05
CA LEU A 388 -1.87 -2.41 1.54
C LEU A 388 -2.11 -0.96 1.07
N THR A 389 -2.78 -0.81 -0.06
CA THR A 389 -3.23 0.45 -0.66
C THR A 389 -4.71 0.39 -1.04
N LEU A 390 -5.24 1.52 -1.52
CA LEU A 390 -6.63 1.61 -1.97
C LEU A 390 -6.68 1.39 -3.48
N ILE A 391 -7.42 0.38 -3.93
CA ILE A 391 -7.60 0.08 -5.35
C ILE A 391 -9.09 0.08 -5.72
N MET A 392 -9.41 0.20 -7.00
CA MET A 392 -10.77 0.03 -7.50
C MET A 392 -11.12 -1.45 -7.52
N LYS A 393 -12.18 -1.80 -6.80
CA LYS A 393 -12.73 -3.15 -6.79
C LYS A 393 -13.31 -3.44 -8.17
N GLY A 394 -12.85 -4.53 -8.79
CA GLY A 394 -13.26 -4.89 -10.14
C GLY A 394 -12.54 -4.15 -11.26
N GLY A 395 -11.51 -3.34 -10.95
CA GLY A 395 -10.68 -2.69 -11.97
C GLY A 395 -11.24 -1.36 -12.49
N LEU A 396 -10.65 -0.87 -13.59
CA LEU A 396 -11.10 0.29 -14.34
C LEU A 396 -11.34 -0.10 -15.81
N PRO A 397 -12.48 -0.72 -16.13
CA PRO A 397 -12.82 -1.09 -17.50
C PRO A 397 -13.12 0.16 -18.33
N VAL A 398 -12.39 0.33 -19.43
CA VAL A 398 -12.54 1.46 -20.35
C VAL A 398 -12.67 1.02 -21.80
N LYS A 399 -13.37 1.84 -22.58
CA LYS A 399 -13.24 1.87 -24.03
C LYS A 399 -12.20 2.92 -24.41
N VAL A 400 -11.43 2.60 -25.44
CA VAL A 400 -10.34 3.46 -25.91
C VAL A 400 -10.55 3.71 -27.39
N ARG A 401 -10.32 4.94 -27.83
CA ARG A 401 -10.35 5.32 -29.24
C ARG A 401 -9.13 6.18 -29.55
N GLU A 402 -8.43 5.90 -30.64
CA GLU A 402 -7.37 6.80 -31.12
C GLU A 402 -7.98 8.18 -31.44
N ARG A 403 -7.31 9.25 -31.00
CA ARG A 403 -7.78 10.63 -31.21
C ARG A 403 -7.63 11.07 -32.66
N TYR A 404 -6.54 10.64 -33.29
CA TYR A 404 -6.16 11.01 -34.67
C TYR A 404 -5.89 9.75 -35.50
N PRO A 405 -6.93 8.96 -35.84
CA PRO A 405 -6.74 7.70 -36.57
C PRO A 405 -6.28 7.91 -38.02
N GLU A 406 -6.51 9.10 -38.59
CA GLU A 406 -6.22 9.44 -39.98
C GLU A 406 -4.77 9.89 -40.27
N PHE A 407 -3.91 10.03 -39.26
CA PHE A 407 -2.52 10.53 -39.43
C PHE A 407 -1.46 9.44 -39.23
N LYS A 408 -1.75 8.20 -39.67
CA LYS A 408 -0.86 7.03 -39.48
C LYS A 408 0.01 6.67 -40.70
N ASP A 409 -0.01 7.49 -41.76
CA ASP A 409 0.83 7.31 -42.96
C ASP A 409 2.10 8.18 -42.93
#